data_AF-A0A660N537-F1
#
_entry.id   AF-A0A660N537-F1
#
_cell.length_a   1.000
_cell.length_b   1.000
_cell.length_c   1.000
_cell.angle_alpha   90.00
_cell.angle_beta   90.00
_cell.angle_gamma   90.00
#
_symmetry.space_group_name_H-M   'P 1'
#
loop_
_entity.id
_entity.type
_entity.pdbx_description
1 polymer ?
#
loop_
_entity_poly.entity_id
_entity_poly.type
_entity_poly.pdbx_seq_one_letter_code
_entity_poly.pdbx_strand_id
1 'polypeptide(L)'
;MQPEQINQLNNQLDDLAQRNTDIRAYMDYQGKKERLEEVVGLSEDPELWNDPKRAQDIGKERKLLEGIVLTLDNIENGIADNRELIDMVVEENDEDGFAAIVADVAGLEKQMADLEFKRMFNQPADPNNCFID
;
A
#
# COMPACT_ATOMS: atom_id res chain seq x y z
N MET A 1 14.53 -1.32 26.47
CA MET A 1 13.47 -2.07 25.75
C MET A 1 13.58 -3.58 25.95
N GLN A 2 12.46 -4.32 25.89
CA GLN A 2 12.46 -5.78 26.07
C GLN A 2 12.72 -6.49 24.72
N PRO A 3 13.67 -7.45 24.65
CA PRO A 3 13.96 -8.19 23.41
C PRO A 3 12.76 -8.88 22.77
N GLU A 4 11.78 -9.29 23.57
CA GLU A 4 10.54 -9.92 23.11
C GLU A 4 9.70 -8.97 22.24
N GLN A 5 9.62 -7.68 22.60
CA GLN A 5 8.84 -6.68 21.87
C GLN A 5 9.47 -6.39 20.49
N ILE A 6 10.79 -6.31 20.42
CA ILE A 6 11.54 -6.10 19.17
C ILE A 6 11.31 -7.28 18.23
N ASN A 7 11.43 -8.51 18.75
CA ASN A 7 11.18 -9.71 17.95
C ASN A 7 9.73 -9.77 17.43
N GLN A 8 8.75 -9.40 18.25
CA GLN A 8 7.37 -9.35 17.83
C GLN A 8 7.15 -8.35 16.68
N LEU A 9 7.74 -7.16 16.79
CA LEU A 9 7.62 -6.11 15.77
C LEU A 9 8.30 -6.52 14.45
N ASN A 10 9.47 -7.14 14.51
CA ASN A 10 10.15 -7.67 13.33
C ASN A 10 9.32 -8.76 12.64
N ASN A 11 8.70 -9.68 13.40
CA ASN A 11 7.82 -10.69 12.83
C ASN A 11 6.58 -10.07 12.14
N GLN A 12 6.04 -8.98 12.69
CA GLN A 12 4.94 -8.24 12.03
C GLN A 12 5.39 -7.61 10.72
N LEU A 13 6.58 -7.02 10.69
CA LEU A 13 7.16 -6.45 9.46
C LEU A 13 7.48 -7.52 8.41
N ASP A 14 7.87 -8.72 8.82
CA ASP A 14 8.05 -9.87 7.92
C ASP A 14 6.73 -10.36 7.33
N ASP A 15 5.68 -10.50 8.15
CA ASP A 15 4.33 -10.85 7.69
C ASP A 15 3.80 -9.83 6.68
N LEU A 16 3.93 -8.53 7.01
CA LEU A 16 3.56 -7.44 6.12
C LEU A 16 4.31 -7.46 4.79
N ALA A 17 5.62 -7.74 4.81
CA ALA A 17 6.42 -7.83 3.59
C ALA A 17 5.95 -8.98 2.69
N GLN A 18 5.64 -10.15 3.29
CA GLN A 18 5.12 -11.29 2.55
C GLN A 18 3.76 -10.98 1.92
N ARG A 19 2.82 -10.44 2.71
CA ARG A 19 1.49 -10.05 2.21
C ARG A 19 1.56 -8.98 1.12
N ASN A 20 2.45 -8.00 1.26
CA ASN A 20 2.68 -6.98 0.23
C ASN A 20 3.13 -7.63 -1.09
N THR A 21 4.06 -8.58 -1.02
CA THR A 21 4.57 -9.31 -2.19
C THR A 21 3.45 -10.10 -2.87
N ASP A 22 2.62 -10.80 -2.10
CA ASP A 22 1.51 -11.60 -2.63
C ASP A 22 0.45 -10.72 -3.32
N ILE A 23 0.13 -9.56 -2.72
CA ILE A 23 -0.81 -8.61 -3.32
C ILE A 23 -0.24 -7.99 -4.60
N ARG A 24 1.04 -7.61 -4.61
CA ARG A 24 1.69 -7.06 -5.80
C ARG A 24 1.64 -8.03 -6.98
N ALA A 25 1.89 -9.32 -6.72
CA ALA A 25 1.77 -10.36 -7.72
C ALA A 25 0.32 -10.51 -8.20
N TYR A 26 -0.65 -10.60 -7.30
CA TYR A 26 -2.07 -10.75 -7.63
C TYR A 26 -2.62 -9.56 -8.44
N MET A 27 -2.26 -8.35 -8.06
CA MET A 27 -2.77 -7.13 -8.69
C MET A 27 -2.09 -6.79 -10.01
N ASP A 28 -1.08 -7.54 -10.46
CA ASP A 28 -0.21 -7.15 -11.57
C ASP A 28 0.32 -5.72 -11.35
N TYR A 29 1.03 -5.55 -10.23
CA TYR A 29 1.61 -4.27 -9.84
C TYR A 29 2.48 -3.70 -10.95
N GLN A 30 3.31 -4.52 -11.59
CA GLN A 30 4.22 -4.07 -12.63
C GLN A 30 3.46 -3.51 -13.84
N GLY A 31 2.46 -4.22 -14.36
CA GLY A 31 1.63 -3.72 -15.46
C GLY A 31 0.86 -2.45 -15.07
N LYS A 32 0.38 -2.35 -13.83
CA LYS A 32 -0.31 -1.15 -13.33
C LYS A 32 0.62 0.05 -13.18
N LYS A 33 1.87 -0.18 -12.77
CA LYS A 33 2.88 0.85 -12.65
C LYS A 33 3.27 1.40 -14.02
N GLU A 34 3.53 0.53 -14.98
CA GLU A 34 3.79 0.91 -16.38
C GLU A 34 2.61 1.69 -16.95
N ARG A 35 1.38 1.21 -16.73
CA ARG A 35 0.17 1.92 -17.16
C ARG A 35 0.02 3.29 -16.49
N LEU A 36 0.37 3.40 -15.21
CA LEU A 36 0.32 4.68 -14.49
C LEU A 36 1.30 5.68 -15.12
N GLU A 37 2.53 5.26 -15.43
CA GLU A 37 3.53 6.10 -16.09
C GLU A 37 3.04 6.59 -17.47
N GLU A 38 2.43 5.69 -18.27
CA GLU A 38 1.82 6.08 -19.54
C GLU A 38 0.71 7.12 -19.36
N VAL A 39 -0.21 6.89 -18.41
CA VAL A 39 -1.37 7.75 -18.16
C VAL A 39 -0.93 9.13 -17.63
N VAL A 40 0.13 9.17 -16.81
CA VAL A 40 0.77 10.42 -16.38
C VAL A 40 1.35 11.16 -17.58
N GLY A 41 2.11 10.48 -18.44
CA GLY A 41 2.65 11.09 -19.67
C GLY A 41 1.57 11.61 -20.62
N LEU A 42 0.47 10.87 -20.78
CA LEU A 42 -0.69 11.33 -21.55
C LEU A 42 -1.36 12.57 -20.94
N SER A 43 -1.31 12.72 -19.61
CA SER A 43 -1.87 13.90 -18.92
C SER A 43 -1.05 15.17 -19.13
N GLU A 44 0.22 15.03 -19.53
CA GLU A 44 1.11 16.15 -19.84
C GLU A 44 0.93 16.67 -21.27
N ASP A 45 0.25 15.92 -22.14
CA ASP A 45 -0.04 16.32 -23.51
C ASP A 45 -1.08 17.48 -23.55
N PRO A 46 -0.71 18.66 -24.09
CA PRO A 46 -1.64 19.77 -24.24
C PRO A 46 -2.87 19.43 -25.11
N GLU A 47 -2.74 18.49 -26.06
CA GLU A 47 -3.84 18.11 -26.94
C GLU A 47 -4.93 17.31 -26.21
N LEU A 48 -4.61 16.65 -25.09
CA LEU A 48 -5.60 15.95 -24.27
C LEU A 48 -6.71 16.89 -23.80
N TRP A 49 -6.36 18.16 -23.52
CA TRP A 49 -7.30 19.17 -23.05
C TRP A 49 -8.30 19.64 -24.12
N ASN A 50 -8.04 19.32 -25.39
CA ASN A 50 -8.99 19.58 -26.48
C ASN A 50 -10.16 18.58 -26.51
N ASP A 51 -10.03 17.45 -25.82
CA ASP A 51 -11.11 16.46 -25.64
C ASP A 51 -11.43 16.30 -24.14
N PRO A 52 -12.41 17.05 -23.60
CA PRO A 52 -12.78 17.00 -22.20
C PRO A 52 -13.21 15.61 -21.71
N LYS A 53 -13.77 14.78 -22.60
CA LYS A 53 -14.22 13.44 -22.23
C LYS A 53 -13.01 12.52 -22.03
N ARG A 54 -12.07 12.55 -22.98
CA ARG A 54 -10.81 11.79 -22.88
C ARG A 54 -9.98 12.23 -21.67
N ALA A 55 -9.89 13.53 -21.40
CA ALA A 55 -9.21 14.06 -20.22
C ALA A 55 -9.85 13.55 -18.91
N GLN A 56 -11.18 13.51 -18.83
CA GLN A 56 -11.89 12.98 -17.67
C GLN A 56 -11.63 11.48 -17.47
N ASP A 57 -11.64 10.69 -18.53
CA ASP A 57 -11.43 9.25 -18.46
C ASP A 57 -10.00 8.92 -18.04
N ILE A 58 -8.99 9.61 -18.61
CA ILE A 58 -7.59 9.52 -18.21
C ILE A 58 -7.40 9.92 -16.74
N GLY A 59 -8.04 11.01 -16.30
CA GLY A 59 -7.95 11.44 -14.89
C GLY A 59 -8.54 10.43 -13.90
N LYS A 60 -9.64 9.76 -14.27
CA LYS A 60 -10.22 8.68 -13.45
C LYS A 60 -9.32 7.45 -13.41
N GLU A 61 -8.79 7.04 -14.55
CA GLU A 61 -7.86 5.92 -14.67
C GLU A 61 -6.61 6.17 -13.83
N ARG A 62 -6.01 7.35 -13.97
CA ARG A 62 -4.85 7.80 -13.19
C ARG A 62 -5.09 7.66 -11.70
N LYS A 63 -6.17 8.25 -11.19
CA LYS A 63 -6.48 8.23 -9.76
C LYS A 63 -6.67 6.81 -9.22
N LEU A 64 -7.25 5.92 -10.02
CA LEU A 64 -7.43 4.53 -9.63
C LEU A 64 -6.10 3.78 -9.58
N LEU A 65 -5.22 3.98 -10.57
CA LEU A 65 -3.90 3.37 -10.61
C LEU A 65 -2.99 3.91 -9.50
N GLU A 66 -2.95 5.24 -9.30
CA GLU A 66 -2.21 5.90 -8.21
C GLU A 66 -2.62 5.34 -6.85
N GLY A 67 -3.93 5.19 -6.61
CA GLY A 67 -4.45 4.68 -5.34
C GLY A 67 -4.09 3.21 -5.05
N ILE A 68 -3.60 2.46 -6.03
CA ILE A 68 -3.12 1.08 -5.84
C ILE A 68 -1.60 1.06 -5.77
N VAL A 69 -0.94 1.59 -6.80
CA VAL A 69 0.52 1.56 -6.95
C VAL A 69 1.18 2.32 -5.80
N LEU A 70 0.76 3.55 -5.53
CA LEU A 70 1.39 4.36 -4.49
C LEU A 70 1.12 3.82 -3.09
N THR A 71 -0.03 3.18 -2.84
CA THR A 71 -0.28 2.55 -1.54
C THR A 71 0.64 1.34 -1.34
N LEU A 72 0.82 0.50 -2.35
CA LEU A 72 1.76 -0.63 -2.28
C LEU A 72 3.21 -0.16 -2.14
N ASP A 73 3.59 0.94 -2.77
CA ASP A 73 4.92 1.55 -2.65
C ASP A 73 5.13 2.13 -1.25
N ASN A 74 4.14 2.85 -0.72
CA ASN A 74 4.20 3.39 0.64
C ASN A 74 4.34 2.29 1.70
N ILE A 75 3.66 1.14 1.50
CA ILE A 75 3.81 0.01 2.41
C ILE A 75 5.21 -0.60 2.33
N GLU A 76 5.74 -0.82 1.13
CA GLU A 76 7.10 -1.35 0.95
C GLU A 76 8.16 -0.45 1.58
N ASN A 77 8.10 0.85 1.29
CA ASN A 77 9.03 1.83 1.84
C ASN A 77 8.87 1.94 3.36
N GLY A 78 7.62 2.00 3.86
CA GLY A 78 7.35 2.06 5.28
C GLY A 78 7.90 0.85 6.03
N ILE A 79 7.84 -0.36 5.46
CA ILE A 79 8.45 -1.56 6.05
C ILE A 79 9.97 -1.41 6.12
N ALA A 80 10.61 -0.96 5.03
CA ALA A 80 12.06 -0.77 4.98
C ALA A 80 12.52 0.28 5.99
N ASP A 81 11.88 1.46 5.99
CA ASP A 81 12.19 2.56 6.89
C ASP A 81 12.04 2.13 8.36
N ASN A 82 10.94 1.46 8.72
CA ASN A 82 10.73 1.00 10.09
C ASN A 82 11.77 -0.02 10.54
N ARG A 83 12.30 -0.87 9.64
CA ARG A 83 13.40 -1.80 9.98
C ARG A 83 14.67 -1.04 10.33
N GLU A 84 15.02 -0.03 9.54
CA GLU A 84 16.20 0.81 9.81
C GLU A 84 16.03 1.61 11.11
N LEU A 85 14.83 2.15 11.35
CA LEU A 85 14.51 2.88 12.58
C LEU A 85 14.60 2.00 13.83
N ILE A 86 14.18 0.74 13.77
CA ILE A 86 14.26 -0.20 14.90
C ILE A 86 15.70 -0.35 15.37
N ASP A 87 16.65 -0.52 14.46
CA ASP A 87 18.07 -0.69 14.81
C ASP A 87 18.59 0.55 15.55
N MET A 88 18.27 1.75 15.07
CA MET A 88 18.69 3.01 15.70
C MET A 88 18.10 3.19 17.11
N VAL A 89 16.78 3.01 17.27
CA VAL A 89 16.16 3.21 18.59
C VAL A 89 16.66 2.18 19.61
N VAL A 90 16.96 0.95 19.17
CA VAL A 90 17.52 -0.12 20.01
C VAL A 90 18.93 0.22 20.49
N GLU A 91 19.79 0.73 19.60
CA GLU A 91 21.12 1.20 19.96
C GLU A 91 21.06 2.37 20.96
N GLU A 92 20.15 3.31 20.75
CA GLU A 92 20.01 4.52 21.56
C GLU A 92 19.18 4.30 22.86
N ASN A 93 18.54 3.15 23.02
CA ASN A 93 17.53 2.88 24.06
C ASN A 93 16.41 3.94 24.10
N ASP A 94 15.97 4.42 22.93
CA ASP A 94 14.89 5.39 22.79
C ASP A 94 13.50 4.72 22.83
N GLU A 95 12.85 4.79 23.99
CA GLU A 95 11.51 4.20 24.18
C GLU A 95 10.40 5.00 23.47
N ASP A 96 10.55 6.32 23.34
CA ASP A 96 9.56 7.16 22.67
C ASP A 96 9.61 6.94 21.16
N GLY A 97 10.82 6.85 20.58
CA GLY A 97 11.04 6.46 19.19
C GLY A 97 10.48 5.07 18.89
N PHE A 98 10.71 4.09 19.77
CA PHE A 98 10.13 2.76 19.61
C PHE A 98 8.60 2.77 19.63
N ALA A 99 7.97 3.56 20.50
CA ALA A 99 6.51 3.70 20.52
C ALA A 99 5.96 4.31 19.23
N ALA A 100 6.68 5.25 18.61
CA ALA A 100 6.32 5.81 17.31
C ALA A 100 6.37 4.76 16.19
N ILE A 101 7.43 3.94 16.14
CA ILE A 101 7.56 2.84 15.17
C ILE A 101 6.40 1.84 15.31
N VAL A 102 6.02 1.48 16.54
CA VAL A 102 4.88 0.58 16.77
C VAL A 102 3.58 1.17 16.22
N ALA A 103 3.36 2.47 16.38
CA ALA A 103 2.19 3.15 15.83
C ALA A 103 2.22 3.19 14.29
N ASP A 104 3.39 3.42 13.70
CA ASP A 104 3.58 3.44 12.25
C ASP A 104 3.33 2.06 11.63
N VAL A 105 3.88 0.99 12.22
CA VAL A 105 3.64 -0.39 11.77
C VAL A 105 2.15 -0.75 11.87
N ALA A 106 1.44 -0.31 12.92
CA ALA A 106 -0.01 -0.48 13.00
C ALA A 106 -0.76 0.29 11.89
N GLY A 107 -0.23 1.44 11.48
CA GLY A 107 -0.73 2.20 10.32
C GLY A 107 -0.53 1.46 9.00
N LEU A 108 0.62 0.83 8.79
CA LEU A 108 0.91 0.00 7.62
C LEU A 108 -0.01 -1.23 7.56
N GLU A 109 -0.23 -1.89 8.71
CA GLU A 109 -1.15 -3.02 8.83
C GLU A 109 -2.57 -2.65 8.39
N LYS A 110 -3.06 -1.48 8.81
CA LYS A 110 -4.37 -1.01 8.40
C LYS A 110 -4.46 -0.78 6.89
N GLN A 111 -3.44 -0.18 6.29
CA GLN A 111 -3.41 0.04 4.83
C GLN A 111 -3.37 -1.28 4.06
N MET A 112 -2.62 -2.26 4.56
CA MET A 112 -2.57 -3.61 3.99
C MET A 112 -3.95 -4.28 4.05
N ALA A 113 -4.58 -4.27 5.22
CA ALA A 113 -5.91 -4.86 5.42
C ALA A 113 -6.97 -4.21 4.50
N ASP A 114 -6.92 -2.89 4.31
CA ASP A 114 -7.83 -2.18 3.40
C ASP A 114 -7.62 -2.61 1.93
N LEU A 115 -6.39 -2.86 1.50
CA LEU A 115 -6.08 -3.38 0.16
C LEU A 115 -6.51 -4.84 -0.01
N GLU A 116 -6.29 -5.68 1.00
CA GLU A 116 -6.74 -7.08 1.02
C GLU A 116 -8.27 -7.17 1.02
N PHE A 117 -8.95 -6.27 1.69
CA PHE A 117 -10.40 -6.20 1.66
C PHE A 117 -10.89 -5.87 0.25
N LYS A 118 -10.29 -4.87 -0.41
CA LYS A 118 -10.57 -4.57 -1.83
C LYS A 118 -10.28 -5.74 -2.76
N ARG A 119 -9.32 -6.61 -2.42
CA ARG A 119 -9.05 -7.88 -3.13
C ARG A 119 -10.22 -8.86 -3.00
N MET A 120 -10.72 -9.04 -1.78
CA MET A 120 -11.75 -10.05 -1.48
C MET A 120 -13.15 -9.68 -2.01
N PHE A 121 -13.46 -8.38 -2.13
CA PHE A 121 -14.79 -7.88 -2.52
C PHE A 121 -14.78 -7.24 -3.93
N ASN A 122 -14.28 -7.96 -4.93
CA ASN A 122 -14.16 -7.45 -6.31
C ASN A 122 -15.21 -8.00 -7.29
N GLN A 123 -16.14 -8.84 -6.83
CA GLN A 123 -17.25 -9.36 -7.64
C GLN A 123 -18.51 -8.48 -7.52
N PRO A 124 -19.33 -8.39 -8.58
CA PRO A 124 -20.54 -7.56 -8.58
C PRO A 124 -21.56 -7.89 -7.48
N ALA A 125 -21.50 -9.11 -6.94
CA ALA A 125 -22.42 -9.60 -5.91
C ALA A 125 -21.86 -9.48 -4.48
N ASP A 126 -20.57 -9.18 -4.31
CA ASP A 126 -19.91 -9.10 -3.00
C ASP A 126 -20.50 -8.02 -2.05
N PRO A 127 -21.06 -6.89 -2.54
CA PRO A 127 -21.77 -5.94 -1.69
C PRO A 127 -23.16 -6.40 -1.23
N ASN A 128 -23.69 -7.51 -1.77
CA ASN A 128 -25.04 -7.96 -1.47
C ASN A 128 -25.06 -8.85 -0.22
N ASN A 129 -26.15 -8.79 0.55
CA ASN A 129 -26.36 -9.68 1.69
C ASN A 129 -26.48 -11.13 1.21
N CYS A 130 -25.75 -12.06 1.85
CA CYS A 130 -25.90 -13.50 1.63
C CYS A 130 -26.75 -14.15 2.73
N PHE A 131 -27.40 -15.26 2.38
CA PHE A 131 -28.08 -16.14 3.33
C PHE A 131 -27.13 -17.31 3.65
N ILE A 132 -26.98 -17.61 4.93
CA ILE A 132 -26.22 -18.78 5.42
C ILE A 132 -27.25 -19.77 5.98
N ASP A 133 -27.26 -20.99 5.45
CA ASP A 133 -28.10 -22.11 5.90
C ASP A 133 -27.30 -23.02 6.85
#